data_AF-A0A7S3UQI5-F1
#
_entry.id   AF-A0A7S3UQI5-F1
#
_cell.length_a   1.000
_cell.length_b   1.000
_cell.length_c   1.000
_cell.angle_alpha   90.00
_cell.angle_beta   90.00
_cell.angle_gamma   90.00
#
_symmetry.space_group_name_H-M   'P 1'
#
loop_
_entity.id
_entity.type
_entity.pdbx_description
1 polymer ?
#
loop_
_entity_poly.entity_id
_entity_poly.type
_entity_poly.pdbx_seq_one_letter_code
_entity_poly.pdbx_strand_id
1 'polypeptide(L)'
;MSESANDSEGDEELMAKPSDAVQLEEKQGFQPVSELALDQASVVSSGDAQRRRDELLPELFEIFDADRSGTLNVNELATLLRAVGVVVSNEQLVSFIRAHSGHRGQAVRLDEFLQLIAGITAQGLAPERQLLASASRINAAAKKRKPLDSLRDDLQVVLESRGDVWFEELLADRGGQRQKLKEKDIFPKTCSVLVDVAEEVLFFEELRADLMRDLRRCRESLKQTNEVGRADLSAALEACEKATAERDELELALGRMQSRASDAARDVQDLRTESIAAREHASAQHASLDAKLEQATRQIAVDNETAQELVDEMRHKDQKINALQAYGPKCHRELELLQNEQQANVICKSLLLDTLDYYEAELPRKHDSLLSLMKQQKTLHKN
;
A
#
# COMPACT_ATOMS: atom_id res chain seq x y z
N MET A 1 11.39 17.04 -42.41
CA MET A 1 10.58 15.97 -43.01
C MET A 1 10.53 14.86 -41.99
N SER A 2 9.51 14.65 -41.17
CA SER A 2 8.08 15.01 -41.12
C SER A 2 7.69 14.88 -39.63
N GLU A 3 7.07 15.88 -38.99
CA GLU A 3 5.61 15.96 -38.70
C GLU A 3 5.09 14.70 -37.98
N SER A 4 4.46 14.73 -36.80
CA SER A 4 3.64 15.75 -36.10
C SER A 4 3.48 15.30 -34.64
N ALA A 5 3.75 16.13 -33.62
CA ALA A 5 2.81 17.05 -32.97
C ALA A 5 1.50 16.39 -32.49
N ASN A 6 1.34 16.20 -31.18
CA ASN A 6 0.14 16.66 -30.50
C ASN A 6 0.48 17.12 -29.08
N ASP A 7 0.14 18.38 -28.85
CA ASP A 7 0.28 19.16 -27.63
C ASP A 7 -0.93 18.94 -26.69
N SER A 8 -0.80 19.57 -25.53
CA SER A 8 -1.82 20.27 -24.76
C SER A 8 -2.65 19.50 -23.72
N GLU A 9 -2.43 19.96 -22.47
CA GLU A 9 -3.44 20.34 -21.47
C GLU A 9 -4.21 19.20 -20.78
N GLY A 10 -4.41 19.18 -19.48
CA GLY A 10 -4.09 20.12 -18.41
C GLY A 10 -4.33 19.45 -17.06
N ASP A 11 -3.86 20.09 -16.02
CA ASP A 11 -4.07 19.74 -14.63
C ASP A 11 -5.54 19.46 -14.31
N GLU A 12 -5.83 18.32 -13.69
CA GLU A 12 -6.88 18.25 -12.66
C GLU A 12 -6.54 17.19 -11.61
N GLU A 13 -5.90 17.72 -10.58
CA GLU A 13 -5.77 17.23 -9.23
C GLU A 13 -7.11 16.72 -8.67
N LEU A 14 -7.38 15.42 -8.78
CA LEU A 14 -8.44 14.76 -8.01
C LEU A 14 -7.85 14.29 -6.67
N MET A 15 -7.62 15.28 -5.80
CA MET A 15 -7.66 15.11 -4.35
C MET A 15 -8.97 14.42 -3.97
N ALA A 16 -8.92 13.12 -3.70
CA ALA A 16 -9.98 12.43 -2.98
C ALA A 16 -9.96 12.94 -1.53
N LYS A 17 -10.76 13.98 -1.27
CA LYS A 17 -11.05 14.45 0.08
C LYS A 17 -11.75 13.33 0.87
N PRO A 18 -11.30 13.01 2.09
CA PRO A 18 -12.07 12.19 3.01
C PRO A 18 -13.09 13.10 3.69
N SER A 19 -14.35 13.04 3.27
CA SER A 19 -15.52 13.62 3.94
C SER A 19 -16.71 12.86 3.35
N ASP A 20 -17.58 12.18 4.09
CA ASP A 20 -18.02 12.37 5.45
C ASP A 20 -18.19 11.03 6.15
N ALA A 21 -17.86 11.05 7.45
CA ALA A 21 -18.20 10.01 8.39
C ALA A 21 -19.70 9.66 8.27
N VAL A 22 -20.00 8.45 7.79
CA VAL A 22 -21.29 7.84 8.10
C VAL A 22 -21.19 7.41 9.55
N GLN A 23 -21.68 8.27 10.43
CA GLN A 23 -22.19 7.88 11.74
C GLN A 23 -23.26 6.81 11.50
N LEU A 24 -22.85 5.55 11.50
CA LEU A 24 -23.76 4.43 11.72
C LEU A 24 -24.13 4.52 13.19
N GLU A 25 -25.22 5.24 13.46
CA GLU A 25 -25.87 5.24 14.76
C GLU A 25 -26.07 3.78 15.19
N GLU A 26 -25.44 3.44 16.32
CA GLU A 26 -25.84 2.34 17.18
C GLU A 26 -27.33 2.48 17.50
N LYS A 27 -28.20 1.85 16.71
CA LYS A 27 -29.60 1.67 17.11
C LYS A 27 -30.01 0.22 16.99
N GLN A 28 -29.97 -0.37 18.18
CA GLN A 28 -30.83 -1.43 18.70
C GLN A 28 -30.57 -2.83 18.17
N GLY A 29 -30.23 -3.69 19.13
CA GLY A 29 -29.89 -5.08 18.89
C GLY A 29 -31.01 -5.82 18.21
N PHE A 30 -30.61 -6.61 17.21
CA PHE A 30 -31.45 -7.58 16.55
C PHE A 30 -31.95 -8.60 17.58
N GLN A 31 -33.21 -8.44 18.01
CA GLN A 31 -33.92 -9.47 18.75
C GLN A 31 -34.36 -10.53 17.73
N PRO A 32 -34.00 -11.81 17.90
CA PRO A 32 -34.48 -12.85 17.01
C PRO A 32 -35.99 -13.00 17.25
N VAL A 33 -36.80 -12.66 16.25
CA VAL A 33 -38.26 -12.75 16.27
C VAL A 33 -38.66 -14.22 16.43
N SER A 34 -38.74 -14.62 17.70
CA SER A 34 -39.35 -15.83 18.17
C SER A 34 -40.74 -15.41 18.66
N GLU A 35 -41.81 -15.98 18.12
CA GLU A 35 -43.23 -15.72 18.46
C GLU A 35 -43.92 -14.55 17.74
N LEU A 36 -44.51 -14.85 16.58
CA LEU A 36 -45.89 -14.44 16.31
C LEU A 36 -46.78 -15.63 16.75
N ALA A 37 -47.24 -15.74 18.00
CA ALA A 37 -48.24 -14.90 18.68
C ALA A 37 -49.64 -14.89 18.02
N LEU A 38 -50.09 -16.03 17.48
CA LEU A 38 -51.49 -16.23 17.08
C LEU A 38 -52.27 -17.25 17.93
N ASP A 39 -51.68 -17.83 18.98
CA ASP A 39 -52.31 -18.93 19.75
C ASP A 39 -52.86 -18.54 21.13
N GLN A 40 -52.89 -17.25 21.48
CA GLN A 40 -53.54 -16.75 22.71
C GLN A 40 -54.78 -15.88 22.42
N ALA A 41 -55.48 -16.17 21.32
CA ALA A 41 -56.65 -15.42 20.87
C ALA A 41 -58.00 -15.94 21.44
N SER A 42 -58.02 -16.65 22.57
CA SER A 42 -59.28 -17.14 23.15
C SER A 42 -59.88 -16.25 24.26
N VAL A 43 -59.16 -15.22 24.77
CA VAL A 43 -59.66 -14.40 25.90
C VAL A 43 -59.31 -12.91 25.82
N VAL A 44 -59.42 -12.24 24.67
CA VAL A 44 -59.18 -10.77 24.64
C VAL A 44 -60.22 -10.03 23.82
N SER A 45 -60.72 -8.95 24.42
CA SER A 45 -61.70 -8.02 23.88
C SER A 45 -61.35 -7.56 22.47
N SER A 46 -62.36 -7.45 21.61
CA SER A 46 -62.27 -7.17 20.16
C SER A 46 -61.46 -5.91 19.77
N GLY A 47 -61.16 -5.03 20.73
CA GLY A 47 -60.35 -3.82 20.50
C GLY A 47 -58.83 -4.05 20.55
N ASP A 48 -58.34 -4.97 21.37
CA ASP A 48 -56.89 -5.19 21.57
C ASP A 48 -56.29 -6.12 20.50
N ALA A 49 -57.10 -7.05 19.98
CA ALA A 49 -56.74 -7.87 18.84
C ALA A 49 -56.59 -7.06 17.54
N GLN A 50 -57.28 -5.92 17.43
CA GLN A 50 -57.14 -5.01 16.29
C GLN A 50 -55.84 -4.20 16.41
N ARG A 51 -55.57 -3.62 17.59
CA ARG A 51 -54.35 -2.84 17.84
C ARG A 51 -53.07 -3.66 17.66
N ARG A 52 -53.02 -4.88 18.20
CA ARG A 52 -51.87 -5.78 17.99
C ARG A 52 -51.69 -6.15 16.53
N ARG A 53 -52.78 -6.26 15.77
CA ARG A 53 -52.70 -6.55 14.34
C ARG A 53 -52.12 -5.36 13.59
N ASP A 54 -52.59 -4.15 13.88
CA ASP A 54 -52.09 -2.90 13.28
C ASP A 54 -50.61 -2.64 13.62
N GLU A 55 -50.11 -3.15 14.76
CA GLU A 55 -48.70 -3.09 15.18
C GLU A 55 -47.83 -4.18 14.53
N LEU A 56 -48.34 -5.40 14.33
CA LEU A 56 -47.58 -6.54 13.77
C LEU A 56 -47.51 -6.53 12.24
N LEU A 57 -48.49 -5.92 11.57
CA LEU A 57 -48.57 -5.88 10.11
C LEU A 57 -47.42 -5.10 9.45
N PRO A 58 -46.98 -3.94 9.96
CA PRO A 58 -45.79 -3.23 9.46
C PRO A 58 -44.50 -4.03 9.66
N GLU A 59 -44.32 -4.68 10.82
CA GLU A 59 -43.14 -5.51 11.09
C GLU A 59 -43.08 -6.73 10.17
N LEU A 60 -44.23 -7.36 9.91
CA LEU A 60 -44.33 -8.45 8.93
C LEU A 60 -44.02 -7.96 7.51
N PHE A 61 -44.45 -6.76 7.13
CA PHE A 61 -44.16 -6.20 5.82
C PHE A 61 -42.65 -6.05 5.58
N GLU A 62 -41.90 -5.54 6.55
CA GLU A 62 -40.44 -5.42 6.46
C GLU A 62 -39.71 -6.78 6.42
N ILE A 63 -40.27 -7.81 7.06
CA ILE A 63 -39.72 -9.17 7.05
C ILE A 63 -39.89 -9.84 5.68
N PHE A 64 -41.01 -9.58 5.00
CA PHE A 64 -41.33 -10.20 3.71
C PHE A 64 -40.87 -9.40 2.50
N ASP A 65 -40.56 -8.11 2.65
CA ASP A 65 -39.91 -7.25 1.65
C ASP A 65 -38.40 -7.56 1.57
N ALA A 66 -38.07 -8.75 1.05
CA ALA A 66 -36.72 -9.32 1.06
C ALA A 66 -35.72 -8.48 0.25
N ASP A 67 -36.18 -7.74 -0.75
CA ASP A 67 -35.39 -6.82 -1.56
C ASP A 67 -35.39 -5.38 -1.03
N ARG A 68 -36.09 -5.11 0.09
CA ARG A 68 -36.29 -3.78 0.69
C ARG A 68 -36.79 -2.75 -0.32
N SER A 69 -37.60 -3.19 -1.28
CA SER A 69 -38.13 -2.31 -2.33
C SER A 69 -39.20 -1.35 -1.81
N GLY A 70 -39.70 -1.55 -0.60
CA GLY A 70 -40.83 -0.82 -0.02
C GLY A 70 -42.18 -1.27 -0.60
N THR A 71 -42.20 -2.36 -1.37
CA THR A 71 -43.39 -2.91 -2.02
C THR A 71 -43.37 -4.43 -2.05
N LEU A 72 -44.48 -5.09 -1.72
CA LEU A 72 -44.55 -6.55 -1.81
C LEU A 72 -44.98 -6.99 -3.21
N ASN A 73 -44.16 -7.84 -3.83
CA ASN A 73 -44.53 -8.50 -5.07
C ASN A 73 -45.51 -9.66 -4.82
N VAL A 74 -46.04 -10.26 -5.89
CA VAL A 74 -47.05 -11.34 -5.83
C VAL A 74 -46.57 -12.53 -4.99
N ASN A 75 -45.29 -12.88 -5.07
CA ASN A 75 -44.73 -14.05 -4.39
C ASN A 75 -44.53 -13.78 -2.89
N GLU A 76 -44.08 -12.58 -2.55
CA GLU A 76 -43.90 -12.13 -1.17
C GLU A 76 -45.25 -11.99 -0.47
N LEU A 77 -46.24 -11.40 -1.15
CA LEU A 77 -47.60 -11.28 -0.61
C LEU A 77 -48.25 -12.65 -0.41
N ALA A 78 -48.05 -13.60 -1.34
CA ALA A 78 -48.55 -14.97 -1.18
C ALA A 78 -47.94 -15.67 0.04
N THR A 79 -46.66 -15.43 0.29
CA THR A 79 -45.91 -16.03 1.39
C THR A 79 -46.32 -15.41 2.73
N LEU A 80 -46.51 -14.09 2.75
CA LEU A 80 -47.04 -13.37 3.90
C LEU A 80 -48.46 -13.85 4.25
N LEU A 81 -49.39 -13.89 3.27
CA LEU A 81 -50.77 -14.31 3.53
C LEU A 81 -50.86 -15.76 4.04
N ARG A 82 -49.98 -16.64 3.55
CA ARG A 82 -49.83 -18.00 4.10
C ARG A 82 -49.28 -17.99 5.52
N ALA A 83 -48.32 -17.14 5.84
CA ALA A 83 -47.77 -16.99 7.19
C ALA A 83 -48.82 -16.45 8.19
N VAL A 84 -49.77 -15.64 7.71
CA VAL A 84 -50.91 -15.14 8.49
C VAL A 84 -52.08 -16.15 8.56
N GLY A 85 -51.96 -17.31 7.90
CA GLY A 85 -52.94 -18.40 7.94
C GLY A 85 -54.10 -18.27 6.93
N VAL A 86 -53.98 -17.38 5.94
CA VAL A 86 -54.96 -17.20 4.87
C VAL A 86 -54.50 -17.92 3.61
N VAL A 87 -55.23 -18.96 3.22
CA VAL A 87 -54.97 -19.70 1.97
C VAL A 87 -55.77 -19.07 0.84
N VAL A 88 -55.10 -18.30 -0.02
CA VAL A 88 -55.65 -17.72 -1.25
C VAL A 88 -55.00 -18.33 -2.47
N SER A 89 -55.76 -18.55 -3.54
CA SER A 89 -55.21 -19.03 -4.81
C SER A 89 -54.44 -17.93 -5.53
N ASN A 90 -53.47 -18.30 -6.38
CA ASN A 90 -52.67 -17.32 -7.14
C ASN A 90 -53.55 -16.42 -8.04
N GLU A 91 -54.64 -16.96 -8.61
CA GLU A 91 -55.58 -16.19 -9.42
C GLU A 91 -56.35 -15.16 -8.59
N GLN A 92 -56.80 -15.55 -7.40
CA GLN A 92 -57.41 -14.65 -6.44
C GLN A 92 -56.41 -13.56 -6.05
N LEU A 93 -55.18 -13.93 -5.69
CA LEU A 93 -54.13 -12.99 -5.30
C LEU A 93 -53.84 -11.95 -6.38
N VAL A 94 -53.71 -12.36 -7.64
CA VAL A 94 -53.48 -11.46 -8.77
C VAL A 94 -54.67 -10.52 -9.00
N SER A 95 -55.90 -11.02 -8.88
CA SER A 95 -57.10 -10.17 -8.97
C SER A 95 -57.20 -9.18 -7.80
N PHE A 96 -56.81 -9.59 -6.59
CA PHE A 96 -56.80 -8.75 -5.40
C PHE A 96 -55.76 -7.62 -5.49
N ILE A 97 -54.54 -7.93 -5.94
CA ILE A 97 -53.48 -6.95 -6.19
C ILE A 97 -53.95 -5.95 -7.24
N ARG A 98 -54.54 -6.40 -8.35
CA ARG A 98 -55.01 -5.53 -9.43
C ARG A 98 -56.15 -4.60 -9.00
N ALA A 99 -56.99 -5.02 -8.06
CA ALA A 99 -58.10 -4.21 -7.56
C ALA A 99 -57.66 -3.09 -6.59
N HIS A 100 -56.52 -3.25 -5.91
CA HIS A 100 -56.07 -2.34 -4.84
C HIS A 100 -54.77 -1.58 -5.15
N SER A 101 -53.96 -2.05 -6.12
CA SER A 101 -52.75 -1.34 -6.58
C SER A 101 -53.11 -0.29 -7.64
N GLY A 102 -52.85 0.99 -7.35
CA GLY A 102 -53.11 2.08 -8.30
C GLY A 102 -52.19 2.02 -9.53
N HIS A 103 -52.77 1.93 -10.73
CA HIS A 103 -52.21 2.08 -12.09
C HIS A 103 -50.88 1.37 -12.49
N ARG A 104 -50.12 0.76 -11.56
CA ARG A 104 -48.86 0.03 -11.78
C ARG A 104 -48.92 -1.36 -11.15
N GLY A 105 -49.92 -2.14 -11.54
CA GLY A 105 -50.32 -3.39 -10.87
C GLY A 105 -49.35 -4.57 -10.97
N GLN A 106 -48.23 -4.49 -10.25
CA GLN A 106 -47.31 -5.61 -10.03
C GLN A 106 -46.78 -5.71 -8.59
N ALA A 107 -46.99 -4.70 -7.74
CA ALA A 107 -46.56 -4.70 -6.34
C ALA A 107 -47.54 -3.89 -5.46
N VAL A 108 -47.60 -4.23 -4.17
CA VAL A 108 -48.51 -3.64 -3.17
C VAL A 108 -47.70 -2.86 -2.14
N ARG A 109 -48.08 -1.61 -1.88
CA ARG A 109 -47.46 -0.78 -0.83
C ARG A 109 -48.02 -1.13 0.55
N LEU A 110 -47.29 -0.81 1.62
CA LEU A 110 -47.71 -1.07 3.00
C LEU A 110 -49.13 -0.58 3.30
N ASP A 111 -49.49 0.64 2.90
CA ASP A 111 -50.82 1.21 3.13
C ASP A 111 -51.93 0.43 2.40
N GLU A 112 -51.64 -0.06 1.19
CA GLU A 112 -52.57 -0.86 0.39
C GLU A 112 -52.72 -2.27 0.97
N PHE A 113 -51.63 -2.83 1.50
CA PHE A 113 -51.59 -4.11 2.18
C PHE A 113 -52.41 -4.11 3.49
N LEU A 114 -52.33 -3.04 4.28
CA LEU A 114 -53.13 -2.87 5.50
C LEU A 114 -54.64 -2.83 5.18
N GLN A 115 -55.02 -2.11 4.12
CA GLN A 115 -56.41 -2.07 3.65
C GLN A 115 -56.89 -3.44 3.16
N LEU A 116 -56.02 -4.20 2.48
CA LEU A 116 -56.32 -5.56 2.01
C LEU A 116 -56.62 -6.52 3.17
N ILE A 117 -55.78 -6.55 4.20
CA ILE A 117 -55.99 -7.47 5.33
C ILE A 117 -57.21 -7.09 6.16
N ALA A 118 -57.48 -5.79 6.32
CA ALA A 118 -58.72 -5.32 6.94
C ALA A 118 -59.96 -5.80 6.17
N GLY A 119 -59.92 -5.79 4.82
CA GLY A 119 -60.99 -6.31 3.97
C GLY A 119 -61.18 -7.82 4.04
N ILE A 120 -60.09 -8.60 4.00
CA ILE A 120 -60.12 -10.08 4.02
C ILE A 120 -60.58 -10.60 5.38
N THR A 121 -60.14 -9.98 6.48
CA THR A 121 -60.57 -10.34 7.84
C THR A 121 -62.03 -9.97 8.09
N ALA A 122 -62.54 -8.91 7.47
CA ALA A 122 -63.97 -8.55 7.49
C ALA A 122 -64.85 -9.50 6.65
N GLN A 123 -64.30 -10.15 5.60
CA GLN A 123 -65.02 -11.06 4.71
C GLN A 123 -64.89 -12.57 5.08
N GLY A 124 -64.05 -12.95 6.05
CA GLY A 124 -64.20 -14.18 6.85
C GLY A 124 -63.84 -15.52 6.18
N LEU A 125 -62.59 -15.72 5.76
CA LEU A 125 -62.08 -16.98 5.18
C LEU A 125 -61.22 -17.85 6.12
N ALA A 126 -61.65 -18.10 7.37
CA ALA A 126 -60.99 -19.06 8.26
C ALA A 126 -61.64 -20.46 8.15
N PRO A 127 -60.93 -21.52 7.70
CA PRO A 127 -61.49 -22.87 7.52
C PRO A 127 -61.98 -23.51 8.83
N GLU A 128 -61.37 -23.18 9.96
CA GLU A 128 -61.75 -23.70 11.30
C GLU A 128 -63.14 -23.23 11.74
N ARG A 129 -63.55 -22.01 11.34
CA ARG A 129 -64.90 -21.49 11.61
C ARG A 129 -65.96 -22.15 10.74
N GLN A 130 -65.62 -22.67 9.56
CA GLN A 130 -66.54 -23.47 8.74
C GLN A 130 -66.87 -24.82 9.41
N LEU A 131 -65.88 -25.47 10.04
CA LEU A 131 -66.07 -26.70 10.80
C LEU A 131 -66.88 -26.49 12.10
N LEU A 132 -66.58 -25.41 12.84
CA LEU A 132 -67.38 -25.00 13.99
C LEU A 132 -68.81 -24.62 13.61
N ALA A 133 -69.02 -24.02 12.43
CA ALA A 133 -70.35 -23.72 11.91
C ALA A 133 -71.12 -25.00 11.55
N SER A 134 -70.47 -26.07 11.06
CA SER A 134 -71.11 -27.38 10.90
C SER A 134 -71.44 -28.04 12.23
N ALA A 135 -70.58 -27.94 13.24
CA ALA A 135 -70.85 -28.46 14.59
C ALA A 135 -72.00 -27.70 15.29
N SER A 136 -72.09 -26.38 15.10
CA SER A 136 -73.19 -25.57 15.63
C SER A 136 -74.56 -25.90 15.01
N ARG A 137 -74.61 -26.43 13.78
CA ARG A 137 -75.87 -26.89 13.15
C ARG A 137 -76.45 -28.11 13.86
N ILE A 138 -75.60 -28.93 14.48
CA ILE A 138 -75.99 -30.12 15.25
C ILE A 138 -76.68 -29.69 16.55
N ASN A 139 -76.10 -28.74 17.29
CA ASN A 139 -76.67 -28.24 18.55
C ASN A 139 -77.96 -27.41 18.38
N ALA A 140 -78.15 -26.74 17.24
CA ALA A 140 -79.34 -25.90 17.01
C ALA A 140 -80.63 -26.72 16.78
N ALA A 141 -80.54 -27.99 16.39
CA ALA A 141 -81.69 -28.88 16.16
C ALA A 141 -82.16 -29.65 17.41
N ALA A 142 -81.48 -29.49 18.55
CA ALA A 142 -81.72 -30.24 19.78
C ALA A 142 -83.09 -29.97 20.44
N LYS A 143 -83.85 -28.96 19.98
CA LYS A 143 -85.06 -28.52 20.69
C LYS A 143 -86.31 -29.41 20.49
N LYS A 144 -86.28 -30.49 19.68
CA LYS A 144 -87.44 -31.42 19.49
C LYS A 144 -87.11 -32.89 19.15
N ARG A 145 -85.86 -33.35 19.18
CA ARG A 145 -85.53 -34.75 18.84
C ARG A 145 -85.60 -35.65 20.07
N LYS A 146 -86.03 -36.90 19.91
CA LYS A 146 -85.93 -37.91 20.98
C LYS A 146 -84.44 -38.17 21.25
N PRO A 147 -83.99 -38.27 22.52
CA PRO A 147 -82.58 -38.45 22.85
C PRO A 147 -81.91 -39.61 22.12
N LEU A 148 -82.63 -40.73 21.94
CA LEU A 148 -82.13 -41.91 21.25
C LEU A 148 -81.91 -41.70 19.75
N ASP A 149 -82.72 -40.86 19.09
CA ASP A 149 -82.58 -40.56 17.68
C ASP A 149 -81.39 -39.62 17.44
N SER A 150 -81.16 -38.64 18.34
CA SER A 150 -79.95 -37.81 18.29
C SER A 150 -78.70 -38.65 18.49
N LEU A 151 -78.67 -39.50 19.52
CA LEU A 151 -77.53 -40.37 19.81
C LEU A 151 -77.21 -41.30 18.62
N ARG A 152 -78.24 -41.79 17.93
CA ARG A 152 -78.06 -42.61 16.73
C ARG A 152 -77.44 -41.83 15.56
N ASP A 153 -77.97 -40.64 15.28
CA ASP A 153 -77.48 -39.78 14.20
C ASP A 153 -76.04 -39.31 14.49
N ASP A 154 -75.75 -38.93 15.72
CA ASP A 154 -74.42 -38.49 16.16
C ASP A 154 -73.40 -39.65 16.09
N LEU A 155 -73.78 -40.86 16.55
CA LEU A 155 -72.96 -42.05 16.42
C LEU A 155 -72.70 -42.38 14.94
N GLN A 156 -73.68 -42.21 14.06
CA GLN A 156 -73.52 -42.47 12.63
C GLN A 156 -72.45 -41.55 12.03
N VAL A 157 -72.49 -40.25 12.32
CA VAL A 157 -71.50 -39.30 11.82
C VAL A 157 -70.09 -39.66 12.29
N VAL A 158 -69.93 -40.03 13.56
CA VAL A 158 -68.62 -40.43 14.12
C VAL A 158 -68.11 -41.71 13.46
N LEU A 159 -68.96 -42.73 13.30
CA LEU A 159 -68.58 -43.98 12.66
C LEU A 159 -68.23 -43.79 11.18
N GLU A 160 -69.01 -42.99 10.43
CA GLU A 160 -68.72 -42.65 9.04
C GLU A 160 -67.37 -41.92 8.89
N SER A 161 -67.07 -40.98 9.81
CA SER A 161 -65.79 -40.27 9.80
C SER A 161 -64.59 -41.19 10.08
N ARG A 162 -64.82 -42.29 10.83
CA ARG A 162 -63.85 -43.34 11.11
C ARG A 162 -63.83 -44.45 10.06
N GLY A 163 -64.74 -44.43 9.09
CA GLY A 163 -64.92 -45.51 8.13
C GLY A 163 -65.45 -46.82 8.74
N ASP A 164 -66.07 -46.77 9.92
CA ASP A 164 -66.65 -47.93 10.60
C ASP A 164 -68.06 -48.21 10.04
N VAL A 165 -68.24 -49.41 9.47
CA VAL A 165 -69.46 -49.87 8.79
C VAL A 165 -70.44 -50.57 9.73
N TRP A 166 -70.28 -50.45 11.05
CA TRP A 166 -71.12 -51.12 12.06
C TRP A 166 -72.63 -50.98 11.84
N PHE A 167 -73.12 -49.81 11.40
CA PHE A 167 -74.53 -49.63 11.08
C PHE A 167 -74.98 -50.48 9.89
N GLU A 168 -74.15 -50.66 8.87
CA GLU A 168 -74.46 -51.48 7.69
C GLU A 168 -74.50 -52.97 8.06
N GLU A 169 -73.53 -53.42 8.85
CA GLU A 169 -73.46 -54.79 9.36
C GLU A 169 -74.63 -55.15 10.27
N LEU A 170 -74.98 -54.27 11.21
CA LEU A 170 -76.07 -54.51 12.16
C LEU A 170 -77.45 -54.56 11.51
N LEU A 171 -77.63 -53.85 10.39
CA LEU A 171 -78.90 -53.74 9.68
C LEU A 171 -79.07 -54.74 8.55
N ALA A 172 -77.98 -55.37 8.09
CA ALA A 172 -78.00 -56.44 7.10
C ALA A 172 -78.96 -57.57 7.53
N ASP A 173 -78.96 -57.92 8.82
CA ASP A 173 -79.82 -58.96 9.39
C ASP A 173 -81.23 -58.49 9.80
N ARG A 174 -81.48 -57.18 9.85
CA ARG A 174 -82.70 -56.59 10.45
C ARG A 174 -83.59 -55.79 9.48
N GLY A 175 -83.38 -55.95 8.17
CA GLY A 175 -84.25 -55.35 7.13
C GLY A 175 -84.08 -53.83 6.97
N GLY A 176 -82.90 -53.28 7.27
CA GLY A 176 -82.51 -51.93 6.86
C GLY A 176 -83.11 -50.75 7.63
N GLN A 177 -83.97 -50.97 8.63
CA GLN A 177 -84.65 -49.86 9.33
C GLN A 177 -83.93 -49.42 10.61
N ARG A 178 -82.99 -48.47 10.48
CA ARG A 178 -82.23 -47.81 11.58
C ARG A 178 -83.12 -47.31 12.73
N GLN A 179 -84.29 -46.78 12.38
CA GLN A 179 -85.25 -46.19 13.31
C GLN A 179 -85.87 -47.20 14.30
N LYS A 180 -85.73 -48.51 14.05
CA LYS A 180 -86.22 -49.57 14.94
C LYS A 180 -85.21 -50.00 16.01
N LEU A 181 -83.96 -49.52 15.95
CA LEU A 181 -82.92 -49.86 16.92
C LEU A 181 -83.26 -49.28 18.29
N LYS A 182 -83.18 -50.13 19.33
CA LYS A 182 -83.48 -49.75 20.71
C LYS A 182 -82.20 -49.30 21.42
N GLU A 183 -82.36 -48.66 22.57
CA GLU A 183 -81.27 -48.21 23.42
C GLU A 183 -80.27 -49.33 23.75
N LYS A 184 -80.75 -50.55 24.01
CA LYS A 184 -79.90 -51.72 24.25
C LYS A 184 -78.94 -52.08 23.10
N ASP A 185 -79.26 -51.67 21.87
CA ASP A 185 -78.45 -51.96 20.67
C ASP A 185 -77.46 -50.80 20.40
N ILE A 186 -77.85 -49.55 20.69
CA ILE A 186 -77.08 -48.33 20.35
C ILE A 186 -76.13 -47.94 21.48
N PHE A 187 -76.60 -48.02 22.73
CA PHE A 187 -75.86 -47.55 23.89
C PHE A 187 -74.51 -48.26 24.09
N PRO A 188 -74.40 -49.60 23.98
CA PRO A 188 -73.12 -50.29 24.15
C PRO A 188 -72.06 -49.87 23.12
N LYS A 189 -72.44 -49.76 21.83
CA LYS A 189 -71.52 -49.31 20.78
C LYS A 189 -71.14 -47.83 20.96
N THR A 190 -72.10 -46.99 21.35
CA THR A 190 -71.82 -45.57 21.65
C THR A 190 -70.78 -45.44 22.77
N CYS A 191 -70.95 -46.19 23.87
CA CYS A 191 -70.00 -46.19 24.97
C CYS A 191 -68.62 -46.71 24.54
N SER A 192 -68.55 -47.77 23.73
CA SER A 192 -67.28 -48.27 23.18
C SER A 192 -66.58 -47.20 22.35
N VAL A 193 -67.29 -46.60 21.39
CA VAL A 193 -66.73 -45.57 20.51
C VAL A 193 -66.28 -44.35 21.29
N LEU A 194 -67.02 -43.95 22.33
CA LEU A 194 -66.62 -42.84 23.20
C LEU A 194 -65.34 -43.14 23.97
N VAL A 195 -65.17 -44.38 24.45
CA VAL A 195 -63.91 -44.82 25.09
C VAL A 195 -62.77 -44.80 24.08
N ASP A 196 -62.98 -45.37 22.89
CA ASP A 196 -61.97 -45.40 21.83
C ASP A 196 -61.56 -43.98 21.38
N VAL A 197 -62.52 -43.06 21.23
CA VAL A 197 -62.24 -41.64 20.92
C VAL A 197 -61.47 -40.98 22.07
N ALA A 198 -61.86 -41.25 23.31
CA ALA A 198 -61.17 -40.67 24.47
C ALA A 198 -59.71 -41.15 24.55
N GLU A 199 -59.45 -42.44 24.30
CA GLU A 199 -58.10 -43.00 24.24
C GLU A 199 -57.26 -42.39 23.11
N GLU A 200 -57.83 -42.25 21.90
CA GLU A 200 -57.16 -41.58 20.78
C GLU A 200 -56.84 -40.11 21.10
N VAL A 201 -57.79 -39.37 21.69
CA VAL A 201 -57.58 -37.98 22.08
C VAL A 201 -56.45 -37.86 23.10
N LEU A 202 -56.41 -38.72 24.11
CA LEU A 202 -55.32 -38.75 25.09
C LEU A 202 -53.98 -39.06 24.44
N PHE A 203 -53.94 -40.02 23.51
CA PHE A 203 -52.73 -40.32 22.74
C PHE A 203 -52.26 -39.12 21.89
N PHE A 204 -53.16 -38.43 21.20
CA PHE A 204 -52.81 -37.25 20.42
C PHE A 204 -52.38 -36.08 21.30
N GLU A 205 -52.94 -35.92 22.49
CA GLU A 205 -52.47 -34.92 23.46
C GLU A 205 -51.06 -35.20 23.95
N GLU A 206 -50.74 -36.47 24.21
CA GLU A 206 -49.38 -36.90 24.59
C GLU A 206 -48.39 -36.69 23.44
N LEU A 207 -48.74 -37.11 22.23
CA LEU A 207 -47.92 -36.92 21.03
C LEU A 207 -47.70 -35.42 20.73
N ARG A 208 -48.73 -34.59 20.89
CA ARG A 208 -48.61 -33.13 20.77
C ARG A 208 -47.68 -32.57 21.83
N ALA A 209 -47.77 -33.05 23.07
CA ALA A 209 -46.90 -32.62 24.16
C ALA A 209 -45.42 -33.00 23.90
N ASP A 210 -45.17 -34.20 23.37
CA ASP A 210 -43.84 -34.65 22.95
C ASP A 210 -43.28 -33.77 21.84
N LEU A 211 -44.03 -33.56 20.76
CA LEU A 211 -43.62 -32.71 19.64
C LEU A 211 -43.30 -31.28 20.11
N MET A 212 -44.14 -30.72 20.97
CA MET A 212 -43.90 -29.38 21.53
C MET A 212 -42.66 -29.33 22.42
N ARG A 213 -42.32 -30.40 23.14
CA ARG A 213 -41.07 -30.50 23.91
C ARG A 213 -39.85 -30.54 22.99
N ASP A 214 -39.90 -31.32 21.92
CA ASP A 214 -38.80 -31.42 20.95
C ASP A 214 -38.59 -30.12 20.17
N LEU A 215 -39.67 -29.45 19.74
CA LEU A 215 -39.58 -28.14 19.10
C LEU A 215 -38.96 -27.08 20.03
N ARG A 216 -39.28 -27.10 21.34
CA ARG A 216 -38.64 -26.21 22.31
C ARG A 216 -37.15 -26.49 22.45
N ARG A 217 -36.74 -27.76 22.55
CA ARG A 217 -35.33 -28.16 22.60
C ARG A 217 -34.57 -27.73 21.35
N CYS A 218 -35.15 -27.95 20.16
CA CYS A 218 -34.56 -27.53 18.90
C CYS A 218 -34.39 -26.00 18.85
N ARG A 219 -35.42 -25.25 19.27
CA ARG A 219 -35.37 -23.78 19.37
C ARG A 219 -34.25 -23.31 20.29
N GLU A 220 -34.12 -23.91 21.47
CA GLU A 220 -33.07 -23.56 22.44
C GLU A 220 -31.68 -23.89 21.91
N SER A 221 -31.50 -25.06 21.29
CA SER A 221 -30.23 -25.44 20.66
C SER A 221 -29.86 -24.48 19.53
N LEU A 222 -30.81 -24.11 18.67
CA LEU A 222 -30.59 -23.13 17.59
C LEU A 222 -30.24 -21.74 18.12
N LYS A 223 -30.85 -21.31 19.23
CA LYS A 223 -30.49 -20.04 19.87
C LYS A 223 -29.05 -20.06 20.36
N GLN A 224 -28.66 -21.13 21.06
CA GLN A 224 -27.30 -21.27 21.57
C GLN A 224 -26.27 -21.33 20.45
N THR A 225 -26.50 -22.12 19.40
CA THR A 225 -25.55 -22.22 18.27
C THR A 225 -25.44 -20.90 17.50
N ASN A 226 -26.54 -20.17 17.34
CA ASN A 226 -26.53 -18.86 16.70
C ASN A 226 -25.82 -17.80 17.57
N GLU A 227 -25.99 -17.84 18.89
CA GLU A 227 -25.28 -16.96 19.83
C GLU A 227 -23.76 -17.21 19.80
N VAL A 228 -23.34 -18.47 19.83
CA VAL A 228 -21.91 -18.85 19.70
C VAL A 228 -21.37 -18.41 18.34
N GLY A 229 -22.07 -18.72 17.25
CA GLY A 229 -21.65 -18.31 15.91
C GLY A 229 -21.56 -16.79 15.74
N ARG A 230 -22.46 -16.03 16.39
CA ARG A 230 -22.40 -14.56 16.40
C ARG A 230 -21.22 -14.03 17.20
N ALA A 231 -20.91 -14.64 18.34
CA ALA A 231 -19.74 -14.28 19.15
C ALA A 231 -18.44 -14.57 18.40
N ASP A 232 -18.32 -15.75 17.78
CA ASP A 232 -17.17 -16.13 16.97
C ASP A 232 -16.98 -15.19 15.77
N LEU A 233 -18.08 -14.83 15.08
CA LEU A 233 -18.04 -13.88 13.98
C LEU A 233 -17.59 -12.49 14.46
N SER A 234 -18.12 -12.01 15.60
CA SER A 234 -17.70 -10.72 16.19
C SER A 234 -16.21 -10.71 16.52
N ALA A 235 -15.71 -11.77 17.17
CA ALA A 235 -14.29 -11.90 17.49
C ALA A 235 -13.42 -11.97 16.23
N ALA A 236 -13.88 -12.66 15.19
CA ALA A 236 -13.17 -12.73 13.91
C ALA A 236 -13.11 -11.36 13.20
N LEU A 237 -14.19 -10.57 13.26
CA LEU A 237 -14.22 -9.22 12.71
C LEU A 237 -13.26 -8.29 13.46
N GLU A 238 -13.27 -8.28 14.79
CA GLU A 238 -12.33 -7.50 15.62
C GLU A 238 -10.87 -7.88 15.34
N ALA A 239 -10.58 -9.18 15.20
CA ALA A 239 -9.25 -9.66 14.85
C ALA A 239 -8.84 -9.20 13.44
N CYS A 240 -9.78 -9.20 12.49
CA CYS A 240 -9.55 -8.72 11.13
C CYS A 240 -9.25 -7.21 11.12
N GLU A 241 -10.03 -6.41 11.83
CA GLU A 241 -9.82 -4.96 11.96
C GLU A 241 -8.44 -4.65 12.55
N LYS A 242 -8.05 -5.36 13.61
CA LYS A 242 -6.72 -5.21 14.21
C LYS A 242 -5.61 -5.57 13.23
N ALA A 243 -5.74 -6.69 12.51
CA ALA A 243 -4.77 -7.10 11.51
C ALA A 243 -4.67 -6.11 10.34
N THR A 244 -5.79 -5.50 9.93
CA THR A 244 -5.78 -4.44 8.91
C THR A 244 -5.06 -3.18 9.40
N ALA A 245 -5.26 -2.78 10.65
CA ALA A 245 -4.55 -1.64 11.24
C ALA A 245 -3.03 -1.89 11.30
N GLU A 246 -2.62 -3.09 11.75
CA GLU A 246 -1.19 -3.47 11.77
C GLU A 246 -0.58 -3.49 10.37
N ARG A 247 -1.31 -3.98 9.36
CA ARG A 247 -0.86 -3.94 7.95
C ARG A 247 -0.65 -2.51 7.48
N ASP A 248 -1.62 -1.63 7.71
CA ASP A 248 -1.57 -0.24 7.25
C ASP A 248 -0.40 0.53 7.92
N GLU A 249 -0.13 0.27 9.21
CA GLU A 249 1.06 0.79 9.90
C GLU A 249 2.37 0.31 9.27
N LEU A 250 2.46 -0.98 8.93
CA LEU A 250 3.63 -1.57 8.28
C LEU A 250 3.84 -1.02 6.86
N GLU A 251 2.79 -0.84 6.08
CA GLU A 251 2.87 -0.21 4.75
C GLU A 251 3.40 1.21 4.85
N LEU A 252 2.93 1.98 5.84
CA LEU A 252 3.38 3.34 6.06
C LEU A 252 4.84 3.39 6.54
N ALA A 253 5.27 2.44 7.37
CA ALA A 253 6.67 2.28 7.75
C ALA A 253 7.56 1.90 6.56
N LEU A 254 7.11 0.99 5.70
CA LEU A 254 7.81 0.59 4.48
C LEU A 254 7.99 1.79 3.53
N GLY A 255 6.95 2.58 3.32
CA GLY A 255 7.02 3.81 2.50
C GLY A 255 8.06 4.80 3.03
N ARG A 256 8.12 5.01 4.36
CA ARG A 256 9.15 5.85 4.98
C ARG A 256 10.56 5.30 4.75
N MET A 257 10.76 3.98 4.84
CA MET A 257 12.07 3.37 4.58
C MET A 257 12.47 3.49 3.12
N GLN A 258 11.53 3.31 2.18
CA GLN A 258 11.79 3.46 0.74
C GLN A 258 12.19 4.90 0.39
N SER A 259 11.51 5.91 0.95
CA SER A 259 11.91 7.31 0.79
C SER A 259 13.33 7.53 1.29
N ARG A 260 13.64 7.10 2.53
CA ARG A 260 14.99 7.23 3.10
C ARG A 260 16.06 6.52 2.27
N ALA A 261 15.74 5.35 1.72
CA ALA A 261 16.66 4.61 0.86
C ALA A 261 16.90 5.33 -0.47
N SER A 262 15.85 5.94 -1.05
CA SER A 262 15.95 6.78 -2.25
C SER A 262 16.80 8.02 -2.00
N ASP A 263 16.58 8.72 -0.89
CA ASP A 263 17.35 9.91 -0.51
C ASP A 263 18.82 9.54 -0.29
N ALA A 264 19.11 8.47 0.46
CA ALA A 264 20.47 7.98 0.66
C ALA A 264 21.15 7.54 -0.65
N ALA A 265 20.40 6.94 -1.58
CA ALA A 265 20.94 6.58 -2.90
C ALA A 265 21.33 7.81 -3.70
N ARG A 266 20.54 8.89 -3.63
CA ARG A 266 20.84 10.17 -4.25
C ARG A 266 22.08 10.82 -3.63
N ASP A 267 22.17 10.86 -2.31
CA ASP A 267 23.36 11.37 -1.60
C ASP A 267 24.64 10.60 -1.98
N VAL A 268 24.56 9.27 -2.09
CA VAL A 268 25.70 8.45 -2.53
C VAL A 268 26.08 8.76 -3.97
N GLN A 269 25.11 9.01 -4.85
CA GLN A 269 25.38 9.39 -6.23
C GLN A 269 26.06 10.77 -6.31
N ASP A 270 25.56 11.75 -5.56
CA ASP A 270 26.13 13.09 -5.50
C ASP A 270 27.58 13.04 -4.97
N LEU A 271 27.82 12.37 -3.85
CA LEU A 271 29.17 12.16 -3.30
C LEU A 271 30.11 11.43 -4.27
N ARG A 272 29.60 10.47 -5.06
CA ARG A 272 30.41 9.81 -6.10
C ARG A 272 30.81 10.79 -7.19
N THR A 273 29.90 11.64 -7.65
CA THR A 273 30.23 12.64 -8.68
C THR A 273 31.25 13.65 -8.20
N GLU A 274 31.12 14.14 -6.95
CA GLU A 274 32.10 15.03 -6.32
C GLU A 274 33.46 14.36 -6.16
N SER A 275 33.49 13.10 -5.73
CA SER A 275 34.73 12.33 -5.58
C SER A 275 35.46 12.11 -6.91
N ILE A 276 34.71 11.82 -7.99
CA ILE A 276 35.27 11.71 -9.34
C ILE A 276 35.87 13.05 -9.78
N ALA A 277 35.13 14.14 -9.64
CA ALA A 277 35.61 15.48 -10.02
C ALA A 277 36.86 15.89 -9.23
N ALA A 278 36.89 15.62 -7.92
CA ALA A 278 38.05 15.88 -7.08
C ALA A 278 39.28 15.05 -7.51
N ARG A 279 39.08 13.77 -7.86
CA ARG A 279 40.14 12.89 -8.36
C ARG A 279 40.68 13.35 -9.71
N GLU A 280 39.82 13.80 -10.61
CA GLU A 280 40.23 14.36 -11.91
C GLU A 280 41.04 15.64 -11.73
N HIS A 281 40.58 16.55 -10.86
CA HIS A 281 41.32 17.77 -10.55
C HIS A 281 42.70 17.47 -9.93
N ALA A 282 42.77 16.56 -8.97
CA ALA A 282 44.05 16.12 -8.38
C ALA A 282 44.97 15.47 -9.44
N SER A 283 44.42 14.64 -10.33
CA SER A 283 45.17 14.04 -11.43
C SER A 283 45.74 15.10 -12.38
N ALA A 284 44.98 16.15 -12.69
CA ALA A 284 45.44 17.26 -13.53
C ALA A 284 46.55 18.07 -12.85
N GLN A 285 46.45 18.30 -11.54
CA GLN A 285 47.50 18.94 -10.76
C GLN A 285 48.78 18.12 -10.73
N HIS A 286 48.68 16.80 -10.51
CA HIS A 286 49.82 15.89 -10.56
C HIS A 286 50.50 15.93 -11.94
N ALA A 287 49.73 15.81 -13.03
CA ALA A 287 50.28 15.90 -14.38
C ALA A 287 51.01 17.23 -14.66
N SER A 288 50.49 18.36 -14.13
CA SER A 288 51.16 19.66 -14.25
C SER A 288 52.47 19.72 -13.46
N LEU A 289 52.50 19.15 -12.25
CA LEU A 289 53.71 19.09 -11.42
C LEU A 289 54.77 18.18 -12.05
N ASP A 290 54.36 17.03 -12.60
CA ASP A 290 55.26 16.11 -13.29
C ASP A 290 55.88 16.78 -14.51
N ALA A 291 55.11 17.52 -15.31
CA ALA A 291 55.64 18.28 -16.44
C ALA A 291 56.66 19.35 -16.00
N LYS A 292 56.41 20.05 -14.89
CA LYS A 292 57.37 21.03 -14.32
C LYS A 292 58.62 20.34 -13.80
N LEU A 293 58.48 19.17 -13.17
CA LEU A 293 59.61 18.39 -12.67
C LEU A 293 60.48 17.89 -13.84
N GLU A 294 59.88 17.39 -14.91
CA GLU A 294 60.61 17.02 -16.12
C GLU A 294 61.36 18.21 -16.72
N GLN A 295 60.71 19.38 -16.82
CA GLN A 295 61.36 20.59 -17.32
C GLN A 295 62.55 20.99 -16.45
N ALA A 296 62.39 21.00 -15.12
CA ALA A 296 63.47 21.31 -14.19
C ALA A 296 64.62 20.30 -14.28
N THR A 297 64.30 19.01 -14.42
CA THR A 297 65.29 17.95 -14.57
C THR A 297 66.10 18.11 -15.86
N ARG A 298 65.43 18.44 -16.98
CA ARG A 298 66.10 18.76 -18.25
C ARG A 298 66.99 19.99 -18.13
N GLN A 299 66.52 21.04 -17.44
CA GLN A 299 67.33 22.25 -17.23
C GLN A 299 68.59 21.94 -16.42
N ILE A 300 68.48 21.17 -15.33
CA ILE A 300 69.64 20.74 -14.53
C ILE A 300 70.63 19.95 -15.39
N ALA A 301 70.15 19.10 -16.29
CA ALA A 301 71.04 18.35 -17.19
C ALA A 301 71.84 19.27 -18.12
N VAL A 302 71.18 20.29 -18.70
CA VAL A 302 71.84 21.31 -19.54
C VAL A 302 72.83 22.13 -18.71
N ASP A 303 72.43 22.59 -17.52
CA ASP A 303 73.29 23.38 -16.64
C ASP A 303 74.55 22.57 -16.24
N ASN A 304 74.39 21.28 -15.94
CA ASN A 304 75.52 20.39 -15.66
C ASN A 304 76.46 20.22 -16.87
N GLU A 305 75.92 20.11 -18.09
CA GLU A 305 76.70 20.05 -19.31
C GLU A 305 77.51 21.33 -19.53
N THR A 306 76.87 22.51 -19.41
CA THR A 306 77.56 23.80 -19.52
C THR A 306 78.61 24.01 -18.44
N ALA A 307 78.35 23.57 -17.20
CA ALA A 307 79.34 23.61 -16.12
C ALA A 307 80.54 22.71 -16.44
N GLN A 308 80.30 21.53 -17.03
CA GLN A 308 81.36 20.62 -17.45
C GLN A 308 82.22 21.24 -18.57
N GLU A 309 81.60 21.86 -19.57
CA GLU A 309 82.30 22.59 -20.64
C GLU A 309 83.19 23.71 -20.09
N LEU A 310 82.67 24.50 -19.14
CA LEU A 310 83.43 25.57 -18.49
C LEU A 310 84.64 25.03 -17.72
N VAL A 311 84.45 23.93 -16.98
CA VAL A 311 85.54 23.27 -16.24
C VAL A 311 86.64 22.79 -17.19
N ASP A 312 86.26 22.22 -18.34
CA ASP A 312 87.23 21.75 -19.33
C ASP A 312 87.95 22.92 -20.02
N GLU A 313 87.26 24.04 -20.28
CA GLU A 313 87.90 25.26 -20.77
C GLU A 313 88.90 25.85 -19.75
N MET A 314 88.52 25.88 -18.47
CA MET A 314 89.40 26.32 -17.39
C MET A 314 90.65 25.43 -17.31
N ARG A 315 90.49 24.10 -17.36
CA ARG A 315 91.62 23.17 -17.40
C ARG A 315 92.55 23.44 -18.58
N HIS A 316 92.01 23.73 -19.76
CA HIS A 316 92.82 24.08 -20.93
C HIS A 316 93.58 25.40 -20.74
N LYS A 317 92.92 26.42 -20.17
CA LYS A 317 93.56 27.70 -19.82
C LYS A 317 94.67 27.51 -18.78
N ASP A 318 94.45 26.72 -17.74
CA ASP A 318 95.45 26.40 -16.73
C ASP A 318 96.66 25.66 -17.33
N GLN A 319 96.44 24.70 -18.22
CA GLN A 319 97.53 24.05 -18.96
C GLN A 319 98.36 25.06 -19.76
N LYS A 320 97.71 26.03 -20.41
CA LYS A 320 98.39 27.08 -21.18
C LYS A 320 99.16 28.04 -20.27
N ILE A 321 98.57 28.44 -19.13
CA ILE A 321 99.26 29.26 -18.11
C ILE A 321 100.50 28.54 -17.61
N ASN A 322 100.38 27.26 -17.24
CA ASN A 322 101.51 26.45 -16.79
C ASN A 322 102.61 26.34 -17.86
N ALA A 323 102.25 26.18 -19.13
CA ALA A 323 103.22 26.19 -20.23
C ALA A 323 103.92 27.55 -20.38
N LEU A 324 103.18 28.65 -20.24
CA LEU A 324 103.73 30.01 -20.33
C LEU A 324 104.59 30.39 -19.12
N GLN A 325 104.28 29.88 -17.92
CA GLN A 325 105.09 30.11 -16.71
C GLN A 325 106.55 29.67 -16.89
N ALA A 326 106.82 28.64 -17.71
CA ALA A 326 108.19 28.21 -18.03
C ALA A 326 109.00 29.25 -18.83
N TYR A 327 108.33 30.18 -19.52
CA TYR A 327 108.97 31.23 -20.30
C TYR A 327 109.28 32.49 -19.47
N GLY A 328 108.53 32.75 -18.40
CA GLY A 328 108.78 33.88 -17.49
C GLY A 328 110.25 34.04 -17.06
N PRO A 329 110.88 33.01 -16.46
CA PRO A 329 112.29 33.10 -16.05
C PRO A 329 113.27 33.18 -17.23
N LYS A 330 112.92 32.64 -18.40
CA LYS A 330 113.75 32.78 -19.61
C LYS A 330 113.75 34.22 -20.11
N CYS A 331 112.58 34.84 -20.23
CA CYS A 331 112.47 36.25 -20.60
C CYS A 331 113.15 37.16 -19.58
N HIS A 332 113.06 36.86 -18.29
CA HIS A 332 113.74 37.62 -17.25
C HIS A 332 115.27 37.55 -17.40
N ARG A 333 115.83 36.35 -17.65
CA ARG A 333 117.27 36.19 -17.92
C ARG A 333 117.73 36.96 -19.15
N GLU A 334 116.99 36.87 -20.25
CA GLU A 334 117.33 37.62 -21.48
C GLU A 334 117.31 39.13 -21.24
N LEU A 335 116.34 39.63 -20.46
CA LEU A 335 116.29 41.04 -20.06
C LEU A 335 117.48 41.44 -19.18
N GLU A 336 117.87 40.60 -18.21
CA GLU A 336 119.07 40.84 -17.38
C GLU A 336 120.35 40.88 -18.24
N LEU A 337 120.50 39.95 -19.19
CA LEU A 337 121.64 39.95 -20.10
C LEU A 337 121.70 41.23 -20.94
N LEU A 338 120.56 41.64 -21.50
CA LEU A 338 120.47 42.85 -22.31
C LEU A 338 120.75 44.12 -21.50
N GLN A 339 120.29 44.19 -20.24
CA GLN A 339 120.65 45.27 -19.32
C GLN A 339 122.15 45.31 -19.02
N ASN A 340 122.77 44.15 -18.80
CA ASN A 340 124.22 44.05 -18.57
C ASN A 340 125.00 44.52 -19.81
N GLU A 341 124.58 44.12 -21.02
CA GLU A 341 125.21 44.61 -22.27
C GLU A 341 125.00 46.11 -22.49
N GLN A 342 123.84 46.66 -22.14
CA GLN A 342 123.61 48.11 -22.20
C GLN A 342 124.53 48.86 -21.23
N GLN A 343 124.70 48.37 -19.99
CA GLN A 343 125.64 48.94 -19.05
C GLN A 343 127.08 48.87 -19.58
N ALA A 344 127.48 47.73 -20.13
CA ALA A 344 128.80 47.56 -20.75
C ALA A 344 128.99 48.54 -21.92
N ASN A 345 127.98 48.72 -22.78
CA ASN A 345 128.03 49.69 -23.87
C ASN A 345 128.14 51.14 -23.38
N VAL A 346 127.47 51.51 -22.30
CA VAL A 346 127.61 52.84 -21.68
C VAL A 346 129.05 53.05 -21.19
N ILE A 347 129.65 52.06 -20.55
CA ILE A 347 131.04 52.11 -20.08
C ILE A 347 132.01 52.19 -21.28
N CYS A 348 131.83 51.35 -22.30
CA CYS A 348 132.66 51.40 -23.51
C CYS A 348 132.55 52.76 -24.20
N LYS A 349 131.35 53.34 -24.25
CA LYS A 349 131.13 54.68 -24.80
C LYS A 349 131.84 55.74 -23.96
N SER A 350 131.81 55.67 -22.63
CA SER A 350 132.54 56.64 -21.79
C SER A 350 134.04 56.52 -21.98
N LEU A 351 134.59 55.30 -21.98
CA LEU A 351 136.00 55.05 -22.25
C LEU A 351 136.43 55.56 -23.62
N LEU A 352 135.62 55.35 -24.66
CA LEU A 352 135.90 55.88 -26.01
C LEU A 352 135.94 57.40 -26.02
N LEU A 353 134.98 58.05 -25.35
CA LEU A 353 134.96 59.51 -25.19
C LEU A 353 136.19 60.00 -24.40
N ASP A 354 136.54 59.35 -23.30
CA ASP A 354 137.73 59.69 -22.51
C ASP A 354 139.03 59.53 -23.33
N THR A 355 139.12 58.49 -24.18
CA THR A 355 140.26 58.33 -25.10
C THR A 355 140.28 59.40 -26.19
N LEU A 356 139.11 59.77 -26.73
CA LEU A 356 138.98 60.87 -27.70
C LEU A 356 139.45 62.18 -27.08
N ASP A 357 138.98 62.50 -25.87
CA ASP A 357 139.39 63.70 -25.12
C ASP A 357 140.90 63.70 -24.84
N TYR A 358 141.47 62.53 -24.51
CA TYR A 358 142.93 62.37 -24.35
C TYR A 358 143.68 62.70 -25.65
N TYR A 359 143.24 62.16 -26.79
CA TYR A 359 143.86 62.46 -28.08
C TYR A 359 143.63 63.92 -28.51
N GLU A 360 142.45 64.49 -28.30
CA GLU A 360 142.17 65.90 -28.61
C GLU A 360 143.01 66.86 -27.75
N ALA A 361 143.32 66.51 -26.50
CA ALA A 361 144.15 67.33 -25.61
C ALA A 361 145.67 67.15 -25.84
N GLU A 362 146.14 65.92 -26.10
CA GLU A 362 147.57 65.64 -26.27
C GLU A 362 148.10 65.82 -27.69
N LEU A 363 147.28 65.57 -28.72
CA LEU A 363 147.71 65.65 -30.11
C LEU A 363 148.14 67.07 -30.53
N PRO A 364 147.43 68.16 -30.14
CA PRO A 364 147.88 69.52 -30.39
C PRO A 364 149.18 69.85 -29.64
N ARG A 365 149.34 69.38 -28.39
CA ARG A 365 150.58 69.61 -27.61
C ARG A 365 151.79 68.94 -28.25
N LYS A 366 151.63 67.71 -28.76
CA LYS A 366 152.68 67.00 -29.49
C LYS A 366 152.94 67.63 -30.87
N HIS A 367 151.90 68.10 -31.56
CA HIS A 367 152.00 68.82 -32.83
C HIS A 367 152.75 70.16 -32.67
N ASP A 368 152.42 70.95 -31.65
CA ASP A 368 153.07 72.22 -31.33
C ASP A 368 154.52 72.02 -30.87
N SER A 369 154.79 70.96 -30.12
CA SER A 369 156.15 70.57 -29.71
C SER A 369 157.02 70.18 -30.92
N LEU A 370 156.45 69.46 -31.90
CA LEU A 370 157.12 69.16 -33.18
C LEU A 370 157.31 70.41 -34.06
N LEU A 371 156.32 71.29 -34.13
CA LEU A 371 156.42 72.57 -34.85
C LEU A 371 157.48 73.51 -34.24
N SER A 372 157.60 73.52 -32.91
CA SER A 372 158.67 74.20 -32.18
C SER A 372 160.05 73.66 -32.57
N LEU A 373 160.22 72.33 -32.58
CA LEU A 373 161.46 71.68 -33.01
C LEU A 373 161.81 72.02 -34.47
N MET A 374 160.83 71.98 -35.38
CA MET A 374 161.04 72.31 -36.79
C MET A 374 161.38 73.79 -37.01
N LYS A 375 160.83 74.70 -36.21
CA LYS A 375 161.20 76.13 -36.23
C LYS A 375 162.62 76.37 -35.70
N GLN A 376 163.04 75.68 -34.64
CA GLN A 376 164.42 75.72 -34.13
C GLN A 376 165.43 75.22 -35.18
N GLN A 377 165.09 74.18 -35.95
CA GLN A 377 165.95 73.67 -37.02
C GLN A 377 166.09 74.67 -38.20
N LYS A 378 165.03 75.42 -38.54
CA LYS A 378 165.08 76.45 -39.60
C LYS A 378 165.90 77.68 -39.22
N THR A 379 166.03 78.02 -37.93
CA THR A 379 166.85 79.14 -37.47
C THR A 379 168.35 78.83 -37.40
N LEU A 380 168.74 77.55 -37.31
CA LEU A 380 170.14 77.10 -37.29
C LEU A 380 170.79 77.02 -38.69
N HIS A 381 170.02 77.21 -39.77
CA HIS A 381 170.52 77.19 -41.15
C HIS A 381 170.72 78.58 -41.76
N LYS A 382 170.68 79.65 -40.95
CA LYS A 382 170.76 81.03 -41.44
C LYS A 382 171.80 81.94 -40.78
N ASN A 383 172.74 81.39 -39.99
CA ASN A 383 173.95 82.10 -39.53
C ASN A 383 175.16 81.19 -39.59
#